data_AF-A0A0T5Z2M4-F1
#
_entry.id   AF-A0A0T5Z2M4-F1
#
_cell.length_a   1.000
_cell.length_b   1.000
_cell.length_c   1.000
_cell.angle_alpha   90.00
_cell.angle_beta   90.00
_cell.angle_gamma   90.00
#
_symmetry.space_group_name_H-M   'P 1'
#
loop_
_entity.id
_entity.type
_entity.pdbx_description
1 polymer ?
#
loop_
_entity_poly.entity_id
_entity_poly.type
_entity_poly.pdbx_seq_one_letter_code
_entity_poly.pdbx_strand_id
1 'polypeptide(L)' 'MSELICQRILLKLSGEALMGSGDFGIDPDVIARVAGEVKELS' A
#
# COMPACT_ATOMS: atom_id res chain seq x y z
N MET A 1 21.73 5.46 6.07
CA MET A 1 20.68 4.60 5.49
C MET A 1 20.75 3.28 6.25
N SER A 2 19.65 2.82 6.83
CA SER A 2 19.61 1.52 7.51
C SER A 2 19.76 0.40 6.49
N GLU A 3 20.38 -0.71 6.89
CA GLU A 3 20.45 -1.89 6.03
C GLU A 3 19.05 -2.46 5.76
N LEU A 4 18.82 -2.88 4.51
CA LEU A 4 17.59 -3.56 4.12
C LEU A 4 17.58 -4.99 4.69
N ILE A 5 16.57 -5.31 5.50
CA ILE A 5 16.39 -6.65 6.07
C ILE A 5 15.94 -7.65 4.98
N CYS A 6 15.11 -7.20 4.03
CA CYS A 6 14.56 -8.02 2.97
C CYS A 6 14.79 -7.36 1.60
N GLN A 7 15.41 -8.10 0.67
CA GLN A 7 15.65 -7.65 -0.71
C GLN A 7 14.41 -7.81 -1.62
N ARG A 8 13.50 -8.72 -1.26
CA ARG A 8 12.27 -8.99 -2.00
C ARG A 8 11.16 -9.36 -1.03
N ILE A 9 10.01 -8.75 -1.22
CA ILE A 9 8.82 -9.00 -0.41
C ILE A 9 7.62 -9.27 -1.30
N LEU A 10 6.63 -9.96 -0.73
CA LEU A 10 5.27 -10.00 -1.25
C LEU A 10 4.39 -9.26 -0.24
N LEU A 11 3.93 -8.08 -0.61
CA LEU A 11 3.05 -7.27 0.22
C LEU A 11 1.60 -7.63 -0.11
N LYS A 12 0.90 -8.27 0.83
CA LYS A 12 -0.53 -8.55 0.72
C LYS A 12 -1.32 -7.43 1.39
N LEU A 13 -2.26 -6.86 0.65
CA LEU A 13 -3.24 -5.90 1.17
C LEU A 13 -4.62 -6.55 1.24
N SER A 14 -5.44 -6.19 2.24
CA SER A 14 -6.86 -6.57 2.26
C SER A 14 -7.65 -5.61 1.36
N GLY A 15 -8.77 -6.07 0.79
CA GLY A 15 -9.60 -5.20 -0.06
C GLY A 15 -10.25 -4.09 0.75
N GLU A 16 -10.62 -4.39 2.00
CA GLU A 16 -11.15 -3.47 2.98
C GLU A 16 -10.19 -2.32 3.29
N ALA A 17 -8.88 -2.58 3.27
CA ALA A 17 -7.87 -1.54 3.48
C ALA A 17 -7.85 -0.47 2.37
N LEU A 18 -8.43 -0.76 1.20
CA LEU A 18 -8.53 0.17 0.08
C LEU A 18 -9.85 0.94 0.05
N MET A 19 -10.81 0.63 0.93
CA MET A 19 -12.15 1.22 0.91
C MET A 19 -12.25 2.59 1.60
N GLY A 20 -11.21 3.00 2.33
CA GLY A 20 -11.22 4.27 3.07
C GLY A 20 -12.33 4.30 4.12
N SER A 21 -13.19 5.32 4.06
CA SER A 21 -14.38 5.44 4.92
C SER A 21 -15.67 4.91 4.27
N GLY A 22 -15.57 4.28 3.09
CA GLY A 22 -16.71 3.73 2.36
C GLY A 22 -17.01 2.27 2.71
N ASP A 23 -18.25 1.85 2.43
CA ASP A 23 -18.72 0.47 2.66
C ASP A 23 -18.46 -0.48 1.48
N PHE A 24 -18.05 0.04 0.32
CA PHE A 24 -17.66 -0.74 -0.85
C PHE A 24 -16.74 0.05 -1.80
N GLY A 25 -16.01 -0.67 -2.66
CA GLY A 25 -15.22 -0.10 -3.76
C GLY A 25 -13.76 0.14 -3.41
N ILE A 26 -13.11 1.04 -4.16
CA ILE A 26 -11.73 1.48 -3.92
C ILE A 26 -11.77 2.99 -3.78
N ASP A 27 -11.27 3.47 -2.65
CA ASP A 27 -11.07 4.88 -2.39
C ASP A 27 -9.84 5.38 -3.20
N PRO A 28 -10.03 6.34 -4.13
CA PRO A 28 -8.96 6.86 -4.97
C PRO A 28 -7.78 7.46 -4.19
N ASP A 29 -8.05 8.10 -3.06
CA ASP A 29 -7.02 8.76 -2.25
C ASP A 29 -6.19 7.71 -1.50
N VAL A 30 -6.85 6.65 -1.02
CA VAL A 30 -6.17 5.53 -0.36
C VAL A 30 -5.25 4.78 -1.33
N ILE A 31 -5.74 4.43 -2.51
CA ILE A 31 -4.92 3.70 -3.49
C ILE A 31 -3.74 4.56 -4.00
N ALA A 32 -3.94 5.87 -4.18
CA ALA A 32 -2.87 6.78 -4.57
C ALA A 32 -1.77 6.86 -3.50
N ARG A 33 -2.15 6.93 -2.21
CA ARG A 33 -1.18 6.91 -1.10
C ARG A 33 -0.39 5.61 -1.06
N VAL A 34 -1.06 4.46 -1.12
CA VAL A 34 -0.40 3.14 -1.09
C VAL A 34 0.58 2.98 -2.26
N ALA A 35 0.19 3.44 -3.46
CA ALA A 35 1.09 3.43 -4.60
C ALA A 35 2.35 4.29 -4.37
N GLY A 36 2.20 5.43 -3.70
CA GLY A 36 3.32 6.29 -3.28
C GLY A 36 4.26 5.57 -2.31
N GLU A 37 3.71 4.96 -1.26
CA GLU A 37 4.48 4.22 -0.25
C GLU A 37 5.26 3.05 -0.86
N VAL A 38 4.66 2.30 -1.79
CA VAL A 38 5.36 1.20 -2.48
C VAL A 38 6.48 1.73 -3.38
N LYS A 39 6.29 2.86 -4.04
CA LYS A 39 7.30 3.49 -4.90
C LYS A 39 8.51 3.96 -4.09
N GLU A 40 8.32 4.41 -2.85
CA GLU A 40 9.42 4.82 -1.95
C GLU A 40 10.33 3.64 -1.53
N LEU A 41 9.88 2.39 -1.70
CA LEU A 41 10.67 1.19 -1.41
C LEU A 41 11.57 0.74 -2.58
N SER A 42 11.42 1.35 -3.77
CA SER A 42 12.19 1.04 -4.98
C SER A 42 13.47 1.87 -5.05
#